data_AF-A0A397BJM7-F1
#
_entry.id   AF-A0A397BJM7-F1
#
_cell.length_a   1.000
_cell.length_b   1.000
_cell.length_c   1.000
_cell.angle_alpha   90.00
_cell.angle_beta   90.00
_cell.angle_gamma   90.00
#
_symmetry.space_group_name_H-M   'P 1'
#
loop_
_entity.id
_entity.type
_entity.pdbx_description
1 polymer ?
#
loop_
_entity_poly.entity_id
_entity_poly.type
_entity_poly.pdbx_seq_one_letter_code
_entity_poly.pdbx_strand_id
1 'polypeptide(L)'
;MSDDDHEEVPRIDAAALSYEAFCELYMAPNRPVLIRNIGSDWPIYHAWRRSEHNDVNHAYLRATFGHATVPVGRIWRRRSLHDATRWKKSFIVCREQKPDVGFSVATYLTLLESGEAQAAQKYMKDWHFTRDFPHGPVYT
;
A
#
# COMPACT_ATOMS: atom_id res chain seq x y z
N MET A 1 -16.44 28.68 -15.39
CA MET A 1 -15.36 27.68 -15.29
C MET A 1 -15.35 27.29 -13.83
N SER A 2 -16.05 26.21 -13.49
CA SER A 2 -16.18 25.76 -12.10
C SER A 2 -14.85 25.16 -11.67
N ASP A 3 -14.37 25.62 -10.52
CA ASP A 3 -13.32 24.96 -9.76
C ASP A 3 -13.63 23.47 -9.64
N ASP A 4 -12.59 22.66 -9.79
CA ASP A 4 -12.63 21.22 -9.59
C ASP A 4 -12.84 21.00 -8.07
N ASP A 5 -14.08 21.13 -7.61
CA ASP A 5 -14.51 20.85 -6.24
C ASP A 5 -14.32 19.35 -5.99
N HIS A 6 -13.09 18.96 -5.67
CA HIS A 6 -12.81 17.64 -5.14
C HIS A 6 -13.43 17.57 -3.74
N GLU A 7 -14.68 17.10 -3.67
CA GLU A 7 -15.35 16.78 -2.42
C GLU A 7 -14.45 15.83 -1.61
N GLU A 8 -14.06 16.26 -0.41
CA GLU A 8 -13.16 15.51 0.45
C GLU A 8 -13.80 14.15 0.80
N VAL A 9 -13.04 13.06 0.72
CA VAL A 9 -13.55 11.73 1.03
C VAL A 9 -13.97 11.68 2.52
N PRO A 10 -15.24 11.39 2.84
CA PRO A 10 -15.72 11.35 4.21
C PRO A 10 -14.94 10.36 5.08
N ARG A 11 -14.66 10.74 6.33
CA ARG A 11 -13.93 9.91 7.31
C ARG A 11 -14.84 9.57 8.49
N ILE A 12 -15.17 8.29 8.66
CA ILE A 12 -16.11 7.84 9.69
C ILE A 12 -15.43 6.81 10.59
N ASP A 13 -15.74 6.84 11.88
CA ASP A 13 -15.28 5.81 12.81
C ASP A 13 -16.08 4.52 12.62
N ALA A 14 -15.42 3.36 12.66
CA ALA A 14 -16.10 2.07 12.52
C ALA A 14 -17.22 1.87 13.55
N ALA A 15 -17.09 2.39 14.78
CA ALA A 15 -18.12 2.29 15.81
C ALA A 15 -19.38 3.12 15.49
N ALA A 16 -19.28 4.08 14.56
CA ALA A 16 -20.38 4.97 14.16
C ALA A 16 -21.04 4.58 12.82
N LEU A 17 -20.57 3.52 12.16
CA LEU A 17 -21.07 3.09 10.85
C LEU A 17 -21.51 1.63 10.90
N SER A 18 -22.82 1.39 10.87
CA SER A 18 -23.33 0.02 10.73
C SER A 18 -23.06 -0.53 9.33
N TYR A 19 -23.10 -1.85 9.20
CA TYR A 19 -22.94 -2.53 7.91
C TYR A 19 -24.01 -2.11 6.90
N GLU A 20 -25.27 -2.02 7.34
CA GLU A 20 -26.41 -1.60 6.51
C GLU A 20 -26.24 -0.15 6.03
N ALA A 21 -25.86 0.75 6.93
CA ALA A 21 -25.59 2.14 6.60
C ALA A 21 -24.42 2.28 5.63
N PHE A 22 -23.35 1.48 5.81
CA PHE A 22 -22.25 1.41 4.84
C PHE A 22 -22.75 0.98 3.45
N CYS A 23 -23.58 -0.05 3.40
CA CYS A 23 -24.12 -0.58 2.16
C CYS A 23 -24.98 0.45 1.42
N GLU A 24 -25.90 1.10 2.12
CA GLU A 24 -26.85 2.06 1.56
C GLU A 24 -26.19 3.39 1.17
N LEU A 25 -25.33 3.93 2.03
CA LEU A 25 -24.78 5.28 1.86
C LEU A 25 -23.52 5.35 1.00
N TYR A 26 -22.74 4.26 0.96
CA TYR A 26 -21.42 4.25 0.31
C TYR A 26 -21.27 3.16 -0.76
N MET A 27 -21.55 1.90 -0.42
CA MET A 27 -21.29 0.78 -1.33
C MET A 27 -22.23 0.79 -2.55
N ALA A 28 -23.54 0.80 -2.34
CA ALA A 28 -24.54 0.81 -3.41
C ALA A 28 -24.45 2.03 -4.34
N PRO A 29 -24.25 3.27 -3.84
CA PRO A 29 -24.06 4.43 -4.71
C PRO A 29 -22.63 4.59 -5.23
N ASN A 30 -21.71 3.66 -4.90
CA ASN A 30 -20.30 3.71 -5.28
C ASN A 30 -19.59 5.01 -4.85
N ARG A 31 -19.83 5.44 -3.61
CA ARG A 31 -19.20 6.63 -3.01
C ARG A 31 -18.04 6.23 -2.11
N PRO A 32 -16.87 6.86 -2.23
CA PRO A 32 -15.72 6.54 -1.40
C PRO A 32 -15.96 6.97 0.05
N VAL A 33 -15.42 6.19 0.99
CA VAL A 33 -15.41 6.51 2.42
C VAL A 33 -14.15 5.94 3.07
N LEU A 34 -13.58 6.66 4.01
CA LEU A 34 -12.46 6.21 4.84
C LEU A 34 -12.99 5.78 6.21
N ILE A 35 -13.03 4.47 6.44
CA ILE A 35 -13.43 3.89 7.73
C ILE A 35 -12.21 3.82 8.65
N ARG A 36 -12.29 4.44 9.81
CA ARG A 36 -11.23 4.46 10.83
C ARG A 36 -11.47 3.40 11.88
N ASN A 37 -10.39 2.93 12.50
CA ASN A 37 -10.40 2.05 13.67
C ASN A 37 -11.04 0.65 13.50
N ILE A 38 -11.42 0.26 12.27
CA ILE A 38 -12.03 -1.05 11.98
C ILE A 38 -11.13 -2.25 12.33
N GLY A 39 -9.80 -2.08 12.23
CA GLY A 39 -8.82 -3.11 12.58
C GLY A 39 -7.99 -2.76 13.80
N SER A 40 -8.55 -1.95 14.71
CA SER A 40 -7.81 -1.46 15.89
C SER A 40 -7.50 -2.55 16.91
N ASP A 41 -8.22 -3.66 16.88
CA ASP A 41 -8.07 -4.86 17.69
C ASP A 41 -7.39 -6.02 16.93
N TRP A 42 -7.06 -5.83 15.65
CA TRP A 42 -6.41 -6.88 14.86
C TRP A 42 -5.00 -7.18 15.39
N PRO A 43 -4.59 -8.46 15.49
CA PRO A 43 -3.27 -8.80 15.97
C PRO A 43 -2.13 -8.10 15.20
N ILE A 44 -2.28 -7.90 13.89
CA ILE A 44 -1.26 -7.21 13.07
C ILE A 44 -1.11 -5.74 13.41
N TYR A 45 -2.20 -5.08 13.82
CA TYR A 45 -2.19 -3.66 14.15
C TYR A 45 -1.27 -3.38 15.33
N HIS A 46 -1.12 -4.37 16.22
CA HIS A 46 -0.20 -4.33 17.35
C HIS A 46 1.17 -4.95 17.03
N ALA A 47 1.22 -6.08 16.33
CA ALA A 47 2.47 -6.79 16.10
C ALA A 47 3.38 -6.10 15.07
N TRP A 48 2.80 -5.55 13.99
CA TRP A 48 3.56 -5.00 12.86
C TRP A 48 3.90 -3.53 13.03
N ARG A 49 3.47 -2.90 14.14
CA ARG A 49 3.67 -1.48 14.41
C ARG A 49 4.43 -1.29 15.72
N ARG A 50 5.36 -0.34 15.75
CA ARG A 50 5.99 0.13 16.99
C ARG A 50 5.09 1.17 17.65
N SER A 51 4.85 1.00 18.95
CA SER A 51 3.93 1.84 19.74
C SER A 51 4.38 3.30 19.87
N GLU A 52 5.68 3.59 19.75
CA GLU A 52 6.25 4.91 20.06
C GLU A 52 6.04 5.94 18.94
N HIS A 53 6.08 5.51 17.68
CA HIS A 53 6.09 6.42 16.52
C HIS A 53 5.12 6.02 15.40
N ASN A 54 4.28 4.99 15.60
CA ASN A 54 3.47 4.37 14.54
C ASN A 54 4.29 3.83 13.35
N ASP A 55 5.58 3.59 13.56
CA ASP A 55 6.47 3.01 12.56
C ASP A 55 6.22 1.52 12.37
N VAL A 56 6.69 0.98 11.25
CA VAL A 56 6.71 -0.45 11.00
C VAL A 56 7.69 -1.16 11.95
N ASN A 57 7.25 -2.25 12.57
CA ASN A 57 8.07 -3.12 13.42
C ASN A 57 8.92 -4.08 12.58
N HIS A 58 10.02 -3.55 12.02
CA HIS A 58 10.92 -4.34 11.17
C HIS A 58 11.52 -5.56 11.89
N ALA A 59 11.81 -5.47 13.19
CA ALA A 59 12.37 -6.58 13.94
C ALA A 59 11.41 -7.78 13.97
N TYR A 60 10.13 -7.54 14.29
CA TYR A 60 9.10 -8.58 14.27
C TYR A 60 8.89 -9.16 12.87
N LEU A 61 8.75 -8.31 11.85
CA LEU A 61 8.55 -8.76 10.47
C LEU A 61 9.72 -9.59 9.96
N ARG A 62 10.95 -9.18 10.28
CA ARG A 62 12.19 -9.90 9.91
C ARG A 62 12.27 -11.25 10.60
N ALA A 63 11.98 -11.31 11.90
CA ALA A 63 12.02 -12.56 12.67
C ALA A 63 10.95 -13.56 12.21
N THR A 64 9.73 -13.08 11.90
CA THR A 64 8.58 -13.94 11.62
C THR A 64 8.49 -14.33 10.15
N PHE A 65 8.70 -13.38 9.25
CA PHE A 65 8.45 -13.53 7.81
C PHE A 65 9.70 -13.32 6.95
N GLY A 66 10.86 -13.08 7.55
CA GLY A 66 12.08 -12.69 6.85
C GLY A 66 12.51 -13.61 5.70
N HIS A 67 12.17 -14.89 5.78
CA HIS A 67 12.46 -15.91 4.78
C HIS A 67 11.51 -15.90 3.57
N ALA A 68 10.33 -15.28 3.68
CA ALA A 68 9.32 -15.29 2.64
C ALA A 68 9.80 -14.48 1.42
N THR A 69 9.60 -15.06 0.24
CA THR A 69 9.91 -14.39 -1.03
C THR A 69 8.78 -13.45 -1.41
N VAL A 70 9.11 -12.18 -1.63
CA VAL A 70 8.16 -11.12 -1.91
C VAL A 70 8.42 -10.43 -3.25
N PRO A 71 7.35 -10.03 -3.96
CA PRO A 71 7.46 -9.17 -5.13
C PRO A 71 7.91 -7.76 -4.74
N VAL A 72 9.05 -7.32 -5.28
CA VAL A 72 9.53 -5.93 -5.16
C VAL A 72 9.59 -5.31 -6.54
N GLY A 73 8.74 -4.29 -6.75
CA GLY A 73 8.69 -3.48 -7.96
C GLY A 73 9.51 -2.20 -7.83
N ARG A 74 9.66 -1.49 -8.94
CA ARG A 74 10.22 -0.13 -9.01
C ARG A 74 9.20 0.81 -9.61
N ILE A 75 9.05 2.00 -9.02
CA ILE A 75 8.32 3.10 -9.66
C ILE A 75 9.24 3.70 -10.73
N TRP A 76 8.74 3.79 -11.97
CA TRP A 76 9.46 4.50 -13.01
C TRP A 76 9.30 6.01 -12.88
N ARG A 77 10.41 6.76 -12.94
CA ARG A 77 10.36 8.20 -13.19
C ARG A 77 9.88 8.48 -14.61
N ARG A 78 9.00 9.48 -14.70
CA ARG A 78 8.50 10.15 -15.90
C ARG A 78 9.66 10.41 -16.90
N ARG A 79 9.71 9.69 -18.02
CA ARG A 79 10.49 10.11 -19.19
C ARG A 79 9.58 11.00 -20.03
N SER A 80 9.87 12.30 -20.08
CA SER A 80 9.29 13.16 -21.13
C SER A 80 9.95 12.76 -22.44
N LEU A 81 9.23 12.07 -23.31
CA LEU A 81 9.65 11.90 -24.70
C LEU A 81 9.43 13.24 -25.40
N HIS A 82 10.48 14.06 -25.50
CA HIS A 82 10.50 15.18 -26.44
C HIS A 82 10.80 14.59 -27.82
N ASP A 83 9.76 14.20 -28.54
CA ASP A 83 9.85 14.06 -29.99
C ASP A 83 9.67 15.46 -30.58
N ALA A 84 10.78 16.09 -31.01
CA ALA A 84 10.82 17.46 -31.51
C ALA A 84 10.06 17.66 -32.84
N THR A 85 9.40 16.63 -33.37
CA THR A 85 8.86 16.65 -34.74
C THR A 85 7.36 16.42 -34.88
N ARG A 86 6.59 16.32 -33.79
CA ARG A 86 5.13 16.21 -33.94
C ARG A 86 4.41 16.62 -32.66
N TRP A 87 3.46 17.55 -32.78
CA TRP A 87 2.43 17.82 -31.78
C TRP A 87 1.83 16.50 -31.26
N LYS A 88 2.33 16.02 -30.12
CA LYS A 88 1.83 14.82 -29.44
C LYS A 88 1.78 15.12 -27.96
N LYS A 89 0.57 15.06 -27.42
CA LYS A 89 0.28 15.04 -25.98
C LYS A 89 1.33 14.16 -25.28
N SER A 90 1.95 14.69 -24.23
CA SER A 90 2.85 13.92 -23.37
C SER A 90 2.04 12.75 -22.79
N PHE A 91 2.16 11.58 -23.41
CA PHE A 91 1.54 10.36 -22.92
C PHE A 91 2.44 9.81 -21.84
N ILE A 92 1.99 9.86 -20.59
CA ILE A 92 2.67 9.15 -19.52
C ILE A 92 2.33 7.66 -19.69
N VAL A 93 3.25 6.91 -20.27
CA VAL A 93 3.18 5.45 -20.25
C VAL A 93 3.84 4.98 -18.96
N CYS A 94 3.04 4.76 -17.92
CA CYS A 94 3.48 4.03 -16.74
C CYS A 94 3.50 2.54 -17.09
N ARG A 95 4.69 1.99 -17.37
CA ARG A 95 4.85 0.55 -17.60
C ARG A 95 5.58 -0.04 -16.40
N GLU A 96 4.90 -0.82 -15.56
CA GLU A 96 5.53 -1.55 -14.47
C GLU A 96 6.62 -2.48 -15.06
N GLN A 97 7.87 -2.38 -14.56
CA GLN A 97 8.87 -3.38 -14.90
C GLN A 97 8.46 -4.67 -14.17
N LYS A 98 8.66 -5.85 -14.80
CA LYS A 98 8.43 -7.11 -14.09
C LYS A 98 9.16 -7.02 -12.74
N PRO A 99 8.47 -7.31 -11.62
CA PRO A 99 9.09 -7.21 -10.30
C PRO A 99 10.33 -8.10 -10.26
N ASP A 100 11.36 -7.63 -9.56
CA ASP A 100 12.54 -8.46 -9.31
C ASP A 100 12.07 -9.65 -8.47
N VAL A 101 11.94 -10.82 -9.10
CA VAL A 101 11.54 -12.06 -8.43
C VAL A 101 12.74 -12.58 -7.63
N GLY A 102 12.59 -12.71 -6.31
CA GLY A 102 13.63 -13.28 -5.44
C GLY A 102 14.07 -12.42 -4.25
N PHE A 103 13.42 -11.29 -3.97
CA PHE A 103 13.63 -10.60 -2.70
C PHE A 103 13.00 -11.39 -1.57
N SER A 104 13.74 -11.60 -0.47
CA SER A 104 13.12 -12.00 0.78
C SER A 104 12.60 -10.76 1.54
N VAL A 105 11.62 -10.94 2.44
CA VAL A 105 11.17 -9.88 3.34
C VAL A 105 12.36 -9.27 4.09
N ALA A 106 13.27 -10.10 4.61
CA ALA A 106 14.44 -9.61 5.34
C ALA A 106 15.33 -8.70 4.48
N THR A 107 15.55 -9.06 3.20
CA THR A 107 16.32 -8.23 2.27
C THR A 107 15.60 -6.92 1.97
N TYR A 108 14.28 -6.95 1.75
CA TYR A 108 13.50 -5.74 1.51
C TYR A 108 13.49 -4.79 2.72
N LEU A 109 13.37 -5.32 3.94
CA LEU A 109 13.43 -4.51 5.16
C LEU A 109 14.80 -3.83 5.32
N THR A 110 15.91 -4.51 4.98
CA THR A 110 17.24 -3.88 4.97
C THR A 110 17.32 -2.71 3.96
N LEU A 111 16.68 -2.83 2.80
CA LEU A 111 16.60 -1.73 1.82
C LEU A 111 15.76 -0.55 2.32
N LEU A 112 14.69 -0.82 3.07
CA LEU A 112 13.87 0.22 3.70
C LEU A 112 14.67 0.98 4.76
N GLU A 113 15.38 0.26 5.64
CA GLU A 113 16.16 0.84 6.74
C GLU A 113 17.35 1.68 6.26
N SER A 114 18.03 1.24 5.20
CA SER A 114 19.14 1.99 4.59
C SER A 114 18.69 3.20 3.77
N GLY A 115 17.39 3.32 3.47
CA GLY A 115 16.87 4.33 2.54
C GLY A 115 17.13 4.01 1.06
N GLU A 116 17.80 2.90 0.74
CA GLU A 116 18.05 2.46 -0.63
C GLU A 116 16.76 2.16 -1.39
N ALA A 117 15.74 1.63 -0.69
CA ALA A 117 14.42 1.42 -1.27
C ALA A 117 13.82 2.75 -1.75
N GLN A 118 13.90 3.81 -0.95
CA GLN A 118 13.41 5.13 -1.32
C GLN A 118 14.23 5.74 -2.46
N ALA A 119 15.57 5.67 -2.38
CA ALA A 119 16.46 6.21 -3.41
C ALA A 119 16.24 5.54 -4.77
N ALA A 120 16.02 4.21 -4.77
CA ALA A 120 15.76 3.43 -5.98
C ALA A 120 14.26 3.36 -6.35
N GLN A 121 13.38 4.04 -5.59
CA GLN A 121 11.92 3.99 -5.69
C GLN A 121 11.36 2.55 -5.78
N LYS A 122 11.91 1.66 -4.96
CA LYS A 122 11.49 0.27 -4.82
C LYS A 122 10.39 0.14 -3.78
N TYR A 123 9.40 -0.70 -4.07
CA TYR A 123 8.28 -0.95 -3.18
C TYR A 123 7.82 -2.41 -3.27
N MET A 124 7.41 -2.98 -2.14
CA MET A 124 6.79 -4.31 -2.09
C MET A 124 5.29 -4.18 -2.37
N LYS A 125 4.77 -4.94 -3.33
CA LYS A 125 3.38 -4.81 -3.79
C LYS A 125 2.81 -6.16 -4.19
N ASP A 126 1.53 -6.39 -3.93
CA ASP A 126 0.81 -7.62 -4.32
C ASP A 126 1.40 -8.89 -3.66
N TRP A 127 1.97 -8.75 -2.46
CA TRP A 127 2.38 -9.91 -1.65
C TRP A 127 1.14 -10.64 -1.15
N HIS A 128 0.96 -11.87 -1.62
CA HIS A 128 -0.14 -12.74 -1.23
C HIS A 128 0.14 -13.36 0.14
N PHE A 129 0.05 -12.56 1.20
CA PHE A 129 0.43 -12.97 2.56
C PHE A 129 -0.25 -14.28 2.99
N THR A 130 -1.57 -14.40 2.78
CA THR A 130 -2.35 -15.58 3.21
C THR A 130 -2.03 -16.85 2.42
N ARG A 131 -1.44 -16.75 1.23
CA ARG A 131 -0.93 -17.91 0.49
C ARG A 131 0.31 -18.49 1.19
N ASP A 132 1.21 -17.62 1.62
CA ASP A 132 2.48 -18.02 2.24
C ASP A 132 2.29 -18.34 3.73
N PHE A 133 1.32 -17.69 4.40
CA PHE A 133 0.99 -17.83 5.82
C PHE A 133 -0.53 -18.01 6.04
N PRO A 134 -1.12 -19.16 5.66
CA PRO A 134 -2.57 -19.37 5.68
C PRO A 134 -3.20 -19.37 7.08
N HIS A 135 -2.39 -19.59 8.12
CA HIS A 135 -2.81 -19.58 9.52
C HIS A 135 -2.19 -18.43 10.32
N GLY A 136 -1.65 -17.41 9.63
CA GLY A 136 -1.10 -16.23 10.30
C GLY A 136 -2.19 -15.47 11.06
N PRO A 137 -1.94 -15.01 12.30
CA PRO A 137 -2.89 -14.19 13.04
C PRO A 137 -2.92 -12.77 12.45
N VAL A 138 -3.66 -12.58 11.35
CA VAL A 138 -3.66 -11.32 10.60
C VAL A 138 -4.77 -10.40 11.10
N TYR A 139 -6.01 -10.86 11.01
CA TYR A 139 -7.21 -10.18 11.42
C TYR A 139 -8.12 -11.19 12.15
N THR A 140 -9.12 -10.68 12.85
CA THR A 140 -10.13 -11.48 13.58
C THR A 140 -11.28 -11.90 12.67
#